data_AF-A0A7X7AP70-F1
#
_entry.id   AF-A0A7X7AP70-F1
#
_cell.length_a   1.000
_cell.length_b   1.000
_cell.length_c   1.000
_cell.angle_alpha   90.00
_cell.angle_beta   90.00
_cell.angle_gamma   90.00
#
_symmetry.space_group_name_H-M   'P 1'
#
loop_
_entity.id
_entity.type
_entity.pdbx_description
1 polymer ?
#
loop_
_entity_poly.entity_id
_entity_poly.type
_entity_poly.pdbx_seq_one_letter_code
_entity_poly.pdbx_strand_id
1 'polypeptide(L)'
;MKKRLSAGLLCLCLILSLVTGTVFADDTDLNWTEFVTVMPDSGYLEDASGNVNISAPEGLAWLTTLVNGLNGQTPDDFSSKTITLTEDIDLDGHDWIPIGGETTAFSGSFDGNGKSITNMNVNLTSYESTCNV
;
A
#
# COMPACT_ATOMS: atom_id res chain seq x y z
N MET A 1 -12.23 -43.75 -48.64
CA MET A 1 -13.70 -43.57 -48.67
C MET A 1 -14.05 -42.30 -47.91
N LYS A 2 -14.79 -41.38 -48.55
CA LYS A 2 -15.08 -40.02 -48.08
C LYS A 2 -16.44 -39.99 -47.35
N LYS A 3 -16.51 -39.53 -46.10
CA LYS A 3 -17.77 -39.22 -45.38
C LYS A 3 -17.55 -37.94 -44.56
N ARG A 4 -17.78 -36.77 -45.15
CA ARG A 4 -18.96 -35.87 -45.01
C ARG A 4 -18.96 -35.15 -43.65
N LEU A 5 -18.42 -33.92 -43.69
CA LEU A 5 -18.49 -32.87 -42.65
C LEU A 5 -19.96 -32.53 -42.37
N SER A 6 -20.39 -32.66 -41.11
CA SER A 6 -21.69 -32.17 -40.68
C SER A 6 -21.50 -30.79 -40.05
N ALA A 7 -22.00 -29.78 -40.73
CA ALA A 7 -22.15 -28.42 -40.24
C ALA A 7 -22.99 -28.44 -38.96
N GLY A 8 -22.44 -27.88 -37.89
CA GLY A 8 -23.14 -27.77 -36.62
C GLY A 8 -22.29 -27.01 -35.63
N LEU A 9 -22.76 -25.81 -35.30
CA LEU A 9 -22.33 -24.99 -34.16
C LEU A 9 -21.25 -23.93 -34.43
N LEU A 10 -21.57 -23.05 -35.38
CA LEU A 10 -21.04 -21.69 -35.51
C LEU A 10 -21.40 -20.74 -34.33
N CYS A 11 -21.66 -21.29 -33.13
CA CYS A 11 -22.15 -20.55 -31.96
C CYS A 11 -21.20 -20.60 -30.75
N LEU A 12 -20.01 -21.20 -30.90
CA LEU A 12 -19.00 -21.28 -29.84
C LEU A 12 -18.00 -20.10 -29.85
N CYS A 13 -18.17 -19.14 -30.76
CA CYS A 13 -17.28 -17.97 -30.88
C CYS A 13 -17.89 -16.65 -30.38
N LEU A 14 -19.12 -16.66 -29.85
CA LEU A 14 -19.81 -15.45 -29.37
C LEU A 14 -19.92 -15.35 -27.83
N ILE A 15 -19.41 -16.32 -27.08
CA ILE A 15 -19.43 -16.30 -25.61
C ILE A 15 -18.05 -16.06 -24.96
N LEU A 16 -16.99 -15.87 -25.76
CA LEU A 16 -15.65 -15.53 -25.27
C LEU A 16 -15.32 -14.03 -25.34
N SER A 17 -16.31 -13.18 -25.66
CA SER A 17 -16.14 -11.72 -25.68
C SER A 17 -16.71 -11.02 -24.43
N LEU A 18 -17.07 -11.77 -23.39
CA LEU A 18 -17.57 -11.20 -22.13
C LEU A 18 -16.79 -11.75 -20.93
N VAL A 19 -15.47 -11.56 -20.92
CA VAL A 19 -14.85 -11.22 -19.63
C VAL A 19 -15.11 -9.74 -19.47
N THR A 20 -16.24 -9.46 -18.81
CA THR A 20 -16.53 -8.16 -18.22
C THR A 20 -15.25 -7.65 -17.59
N GLY A 21 -14.72 -6.53 -18.10
CA GLY A 21 -13.71 -5.80 -17.36
C GLY A 21 -14.29 -5.55 -15.98
N THR A 22 -13.68 -6.15 -14.96
CA THR A 22 -13.88 -5.72 -13.59
C THR A 22 -13.37 -4.29 -13.58
N VAL A 23 -14.30 -3.33 -13.65
CA VAL A 23 -14.04 -1.97 -13.24
C VAL A 23 -13.86 -2.08 -11.74
N PHE A 24 -12.61 -2.11 -11.27
CA PHE A 24 -12.37 -1.87 -9.86
C PHE A 24 -12.85 -0.43 -9.64
N ALA A 25 -13.89 -0.27 -8.81
CA ALA A 25 -14.11 1.02 -8.21
C ALA A 25 -12.80 1.31 -7.46
N ASP A 26 -12.10 2.35 -7.89
CA ASP A 26 -10.99 2.91 -7.14
C ASP A 26 -11.59 3.36 -5.81
N ASP A 27 -11.35 2.57 -4.75
CA ASP A 27 -11.82 2.90 -3.41
C ASP A 27 -10.89 4.00 -2.90
N THR A 28 -11.17 5.23 -3.37
CA THR A 28 -10.41 6.45 -3.09
C THR A 28 -10.48 6.85 -1.61
N ASP A 29 -11.25 6.13 -0.80
CA ASP A 29 -11.46 6.42 0.61
C ASP A 29 -10.53 5.60 1.53
N LEU A 30 -9.67 4.74 0.97
CA LEU A 30 -8.70 3.96 1.74
C LEU A 30 -7.43 4.77 2.03
N ASN A 31 -6.91 4.62 3.24
CA ASN A 31 -5.59 5.11 3.60
C ASN A 31 -4.49 4.11 3.19
N TRP A 32 -3.25 4.61 3.07
CA TRP A 32 -2.08 3.83 2.65
C TRP A 32 -1.85 2.55 3.47
N THR A 33 -2.17 2.55 4.77
CA THR A 33 -1.97 1.38 5.64
C THR A 33 -3.08 0.33 5.51
N GLU A 34 -4.26 0.71 5.00
CA GLU A 34 -5.32 -0.23 4.63
C GLU A 34 -5.09 -0.83 3.25
N PHE A 35 -4.41 -0.11 2.35
CA PHE A 35 -3.95 -0.65 1.08
C PHE A 35 -2.77 -1.64 1.28
N VAL A 36 -1.79 -1.27 2.10
CA VAL A 36 -0.60 -2.09 2.39
C VAL A 36 -0.75 -2.82 3.74
N THR A 37 -1.47 -3.95 3.72
CA THR A 37 -1.77 -4.73 4.94
C THR A 37 -0.69 -5.75 5.33
N VAL A 38 0.24 -6.04 4.41
CA VAL A 38 1.37 -6.96 4.60
C VAL A 38 2.65 -6.31 4.09
N MET A 39 3.81 -6.83 4.52
CA MET A 39 5.10 -6.36 4.04
C MET A 39 5.14 -6.37 2.50
N PRO A 40 5.47 -5.24 1.85
CA PRO A 40 5.47 -5.16 0.40
C PRO A 40 6.64 -5.94 -0.19
N ASP A 41 6.44 -6.51 -1.39
CA ASP A 41 7.49 -7.28 -2.11
C ASP A 41 8.69 -6.41 -2.54
N SER A 42 8.51 -5.09 -2.59
CA SER A 42 9.54 -4.12 -2.94
C SER A 42 9.31 -2.78 -2.23
N GLY A 43 10.24 -1.83 -2.36
CA GLY A 43 10.07 -0.50 -1.78
C GLY A 43 10.51 -0.35 -0.33
N TYR A 44 10.69 -1.45 0.41
CA TYR A 44 11.18 -1.49 1.79
C TYR A 44 12.30 -2.53 1.93
N LEU A 45 13.53 -2.07 2.15
CA LEU A 45 14.70 -2.95 2.29
C LEU A 45 15.39 -2.69 3.62
N GLU A 46 15.31 -3.64 4.54
CA GLU A 46 16.01 -3.60 5.84
C GLU A 46 17.36 -4.31 5.76
N ASP A 47 18.42 -3.65 6.26
CA ASP A 47 19.76 -4.23 6.35
C ASP A 47 19.97 -5.03 7.66
N ALA A 48 21.12 -5.68 7.80
CA ALA A 48 21.44 -6.48 8.98
C ALA A 48 21.56 -5.67 10.30
N SER A 49 21.62 -4.34 10.22
CA SER A 49 21.66 -3.42 11.37
C SER A 49 20.28 -2.82 11.67
N GLY A 50 19.27 -3.13 10.87
CA GLY A 50 17.93 -2.58 10.98
C GLY A 50 17.74 -1.23 10.29
N ASN A 51 18.72 -0.73 9.52
CA ASN A 51 18.49 0.46 8.70
C ASN A 51 17.61 0.11 7.52
N VAL A 52 16.78 1.05 7.09
CA VAL A 52 15.78 0.82 6.04
C VAL A 52 16.01 1.75 4.87
N ASN A 53 16.09 1.21 3.67
CA ASN A 53 16.02 1.97 2.43
C ASN A 53 14.60 1.91 1.85
N ILE A 54 14.03 3.09 1.57
CA ILE A 54 12.69 3.24 1.00
C ILE A 54 12.78 3.76 -0.43
N SER A 55 12.09 3.10 -1.36
CA SER A 55 12.08 3.45 -2.80
C SER A 55 10.68 3.54 -3.41
N ALA A 56 9.63 3.23 -2.65
CA ALA A 56 8.25 3.23 -3.13
C ALA A 56 7.28 3.65 -2.03
N PRO A 57 6.10 4.19 -2.38
CA PRO A 57 5.11 4.64 -1.39
C PRO A 57 4.64 3.52 -0.46
N GLU A 58 4.54 2.29 -0.96
CA GLU A 58 4.17 1.12 -0.15
C GLU A 58 5.19 0.83 0.95
N GLY A 59 6.48 1.06 0.67
CA GLY A 59 7.52 0.92 1.68
C GLY A 59 7.42 1.98 2.78
N LEU A 60 7.06 3.21 2.41
CA LEU A 60 6.82 4.27 3.39
C LEU A 60 5.56 3.99 4.23
N ALA A 61 4.49 3.47 3.61
CA ALA A 61 3.30 3.00 4.30
C ALA A 61 3.59 1.83 5.27
N TRP A 62 4.47 0.92 4.88
CA TRP A 62 4.90 -0.18 5.73
C TRP A 62 5.69 0.31 6.96
N LEU A 63 6.55 1.33 6.80
CA LEU A 63 7.19 1.99 7.94
C LEU A 63 6.15 2.55 8.93
N THR A 64 5.12 3.25 8.44
CA THR A 64 4.03 3.75 9.27
C THR A 64 3.32 2.63 10.03
N THR A 65 3.05 1.52 9.34
CA THR A 65 2.42 0.33 9.94
C THR A 65 3.23 -0.20 11.11
N LEU A 66 4.55 -0.32 10.95
CA LEU A 66 5.46 -0.80 11.99
C LEU A 66 5.58 0.17 13.16
N VAL A 67 5.71 1.48 12.88
CA VAL A 67 5.81 2.48 13.95
C VAL A 67 4.53 2.55 14.78
N ASN A 68 3.37 2.50 14.12
CA ASN A 68 2.07 2.64 14.79
C ASN A 68 1.49 1.31 15.30
N GLY A 69 2.12 0.16 15.01
CA GLY A 69 1.60 -1.17 15.37
C GLY A 69 0.25 -1.49 14.72
N LEU A 70 0.10 -1.12 13.46
CA LEU A 70 -1.13 -1.38 12.69
C LEU A 70 -1.08 -2.79 12.08
N ASN A 71 -2.20 -3.27 11.53
CA ASN A 71 -2.27 -4.53 10.78
C ASN A 71 -1.69 -5.76 11.54
N GLY A 72 -1.89 -5.79 12.86
CA GLY A 72 -1.41 -6.87 13.73
C GLY A 72 0.09 -6.85 14.01
N GLN A 73 0.81 -5.80 13.63
CA GLN A 73 2.23 -5.62 13.95
C GLN A 73 2.41 -5.10 15.38
N THR A 74 3.53 -5.47 16.00
CA THR A 74 3.95 -4.84 17.26
C THR A 74 4.64 -3.52 16.94
N PRO A 75 4.29 -2.40 17.62
CA PRO A 75 4.97 -1.12 17.43
C PRO A 75 6.49 -1.23 17.60
N ASP A 76 7.26 -0.63 16.69
CA ASP A 76 8.71 -0.43 16.79
C ASP A 76 9.02 1.07 16.68
N ASP A 77 9.81 1.62 17.60
CA ASP A 77 10.17 3.04 17.60
C ASP A 77 11.34 3.37 16.66
N PHE A 78 12.00 2.35 16.09
CA PHE A 78 13.17 2.47 15.24
C PHE A 78 14.37 3.19 15.90
N SER A 79 14.49 3.13 17.23
CA SER A 79 15.61 3.73 17.95
C SER A 79 16.96 3.25 17.41
N SER A 80 17.87 4.20 17.18
CA SER A 80 19.22 3.97 16.60
C SER A 80 19.25 3.42 15.17
N LYS A 81 18.11 3.35 14.48
CA LYS A 81 18.03 2.98 13.05
C LYS A 81 17.94 4.23 12.18
N THR A 82 18.42 4.13 10.95
CA THR A 82 18.25 5.16 9.92
C THR A 82 17.30 4.67 8.83
N ILE A 83 16.33 5.50 8.49
CA ILE A 83 15.45 5.36 7.33
C ILE A 83 15.98 6.29 6.24
N THR A 84 16.33 5.77 5.07
CA THR A 84 16.89 6.54 3.97
C THR A 84 16.02 6.43 2.72
N LEU A 85 15.67 7.56 2.11
CA LEU A 85 15.03 7.56 0.80
C LEU A 85 16.06 7.28 -0.30
N THR A 86 15.70 6.39 -1.22
CA THR A 86 16.54 6.04 -2.38
C THR A 86 15.94 6.51 -3.70
N GLU A 87 14.63 6.75 -3.73
CA GLU A 87 13.90 7.33 -4.85
C GLU A 87 12.95 8.43 -4.37
N ASP A 88 12.47 9.25 -5.31
CA ASP A 88 11.37 10.17 -5.04
C ASP A 88 10.08 9.37 -4.84
N ILE A 89 9.27 9.76 -3.87
CA ILE A 89 8.05 9.05 -3.46
C ILE A 89 6.83 9.90 -3.80
N ASP A 90 5.92 9.34 -4.59
CA ASP A 90 4.60 9.93 -4.86
C ASP A 90 3.54 9.21 -4.03
N LEU A 91 2.86 9.94 -3.13
CA LEU A 91 1.83 9.40 -2.23
C LEU A 91 0.40 9.64 -2.73
N ASP A 92 0.23 10.00 -4.00
CA ASP A 92 -1.10 10.15 -4.61
C ASP A 92 -1.92 8.85 -4.53
N GLY A 93 -3.25 8.98 -4.54
CA GLY A 93 -4.18 7.84 -4.59
C GLY A 93 -4.67 7.30 -3.24
N HIS A 94 -4.00 7.61 -2.12
CA HIS A 94 -4.45 7.20 -0.78
C HIS A 94 -4.16 8.24 0.30
N ASP A 95 -4.98 8.26 1.34
CA ASP A 95 -4.76 9.12 2.49
C ASP A 95 -3.57 8.64 3.34
N TRP A 96 -2.77 9.59 3.81
CA TRP A 96 -1.57 9.37 4.60
C TRP A 96 -1.88 9.37 6.11
N ILE A 97 -1.46 8.29 6.78
CA ILE A 97 -1.40 8.23 8.24
C ILE A 97 0.00 8.69 8.68
N PRO A 98 0.10 9.66 9.61
CA PRO A 98 1.39 10.09 10.14
C PRO A 98 2.23 8.94 10.72
N ILE A 99 3.55 9.01 10.51
CA ILE A 99 4.50 8.09 11.14
C ILE A 99 4.63 8.47 12.61
N GLY A 100 4.15 7.59 13.47
CA GLY A 100 4.03 7.85 14.88
C GLY A 100 2.71 8.52 15.28
N GLY A 101 2.36 8.36 16.55
CA GLY A 101 1.16 8.92 17.16
C GLY A 101 1.40 9.31 18.62
N GLU A 102 0.32 9.63 19.34
CA GLU A 102 0.42 10.09 20.73
C GLU A 102 1.12 9.08 21.66
N THR A 103 1.01 7.79 21.37
CA THR A 103 1.58 6.69 22.18
C THR A 103 2.67 5.88 21.47
N THR A 104 2.90 6.13 20.19
CA THR A 104 3.85 5.41 19.33
C THR A 104 4.82 6.40 18.71
N ALA A 105 5.88 6.79 19.41
CA ALA A 105 6.83 7.77 18.90
C ALA A 105 7.86 7.13 17.94
N PHE A 106 8.11 7.76 16.80
CA PHE A 106 9.29 7.44 15.98
C PHE A 106 10.55 8.08 16.59
N SER A 107 11.56 7.25 16.84
CA SER A 107 12.82 7.61 17.49
C SER A 107 14.05 7.30 16.63
N GLY A 108 13.84 6.93 15.35
CA GLY A 108 14.90 6.75 14.37
C GLY A 108 15.39 8.05 13.75
N SER A 109 16.37 7.95 12.85
CA SER A 109 16.77 9.05 11.97
C SER A 109 16.11 8.90 10.61
N PHE A 110 15.53 9.97 10.06
CA PHE A 110 14.96 9.97 8.71
C PHE A 110 15.83 10.83 7.79
N ASP A 111 16.56 10.19 6.88
CA ASP A 111 17.41 10.82 5.89
C ASP A 111 16.72 10.86 4.52
N GLY A 112 16.26 12.06 4.13
CA GLY A 112 15.64 12.26 2.83
C GLY A 112 16.59 12.10 1.65
N ASN A 113 17.92 12.12 1.86
CA ASN A 113 18.94 11.84 0.84
C ASN A 113 18.76 12.61 -0.49
N GLY A 114 18.27 13.85 -0.38
CA GLY A 114 17.99 14.73 -1.53
C GLY A 114 16.77 14.31 -2.38
N LYS A 115 15.95 13.37 -1.90
CA LYS A 115 14.71 12.93 -2.53
C LYS A 115 13.50 13.68 -1.98
N SER A 116 12.41 13.65 -2.75
CA SER A 116 11.15 14.30 -2.41
C SER A 116 10.06 13.30 -2.06
N ILE A 117 9.15 13.71 -1.19
CA ILE A 117 7.85 13.06 -1.00
C ILE A 117 6.79 14.05 -1.48
N THR A 118 5.95 13.64 -2.43
CA THR A 118 4.94 14.50 -3.07
C THR A 118 3.54 13.95 -2.91
N ASN A 119 2.53 14.80 -3.15
CA ASN A 119 1.11 14.47 -3.15
C ASN A 119 0.60 13.78 -1.87
N MET A 120 1.25 14.06 -0.73
CA MET A 120 0.79 13.60 0.57
C MET A 120 -0.53 14.30 0.94
N ASN A 121 -1.61 13.53 1.06
CA ASN A 121 -2.87 14.01 1.62
C ASN A 121 -3.08 13.45 3.03
N VAL A 122 -3.34 14.30 4.02
CA VAL A 122 -3.62 13.84 5.40
C VAL A 122 -5.07 14.16 5.72
N ASN A 123 -5.90 13.12 5.72
CA ASN A 123 -7.31 13.23 6.05
C ASN A 123 -7.65 12.27 7.20
N LEU A 124 -7.38 12.74 8.42
CA LEU A 124 -7.78 12.03 9.63
C LEU A 124 -9.27 12.28 9.86
N THR A 125 -10.13 11.60 9.10
CA THR A 125 -11.55 11.59 9.45
C THR A 125 -11.67 10.89 10.79
N SER A 126 -11.97 11.67 11.84
CA SER A 126 -12.38 11.11 13.12
C SER A 126 -13.62 10.28 12.82
N TYR A 127 -13.50 8.95 12.86
CA TYR A 127 -14.69 8.11 13.01
C TYR A 127 -15.33 8.59 14.32
N GLU A 128 -16.35 9.43 14.20
CA GLU A 128 -17.21 9.85 15.30
C GLU A 128 -17.49 8.60 16.11
N SER A 129 -16.98 8.59 17.35
CA SER A 129 -17.34 7.57 18.31
C SER A 129 -18.84 7.74 18.52
N THR A 130 -19.65 6.98 17.79
CA THR A 130 -21.08 6.86 18.07
C THR A 130 -21.20 6.19 19.43
N CYS A 131 -21.14 7.01 20.47
CA CYS A 131 -21.55 6.62 21.79
C CYS A 131 -23.06 6.43 21.72
N ASN A 132 -23.50 5.19 21.48
CA ASN A 132 -24.89 4.81 21.67
C ASN A 132 -25.18 4.90 23.17
N VAL A 133 -25.78 6.03 23.56
CA VAL A 133 -26.39 6.29 24.88
C VAL A 133 -27.59 5.39 25.13
#